data_AF-A0A0D7NF59-F1
#
_entry.id   AF-A0A0D7NF59-F1
#
_cell.length_a   1.000
_cell.length_b   1.000
_cell.length_c   1.000
_cell.angle_alpha   90.00
_cell.angle_beta   90.00
_cell.angle_gamma   90.00
#
_symmetry.space_group_name_H-M   'P 1'
#
loop_
_entity.id
_entity.type
_entity.pdbx_description
1 polymer ?
#
loop_
_entity_poly.entity_id
_entity_poly.type
_entity_poly.pdbx_seq_one_letter_code
_entity_poly.pdbx_strand_id
1 'polypeptide(L)'
;MAKRIRARVQETRHVRPHNDLDGAAFYLQKIIRDKLAAKNQDALFYDCMACSTMIAFAFEAYLNFFGAELVESWDDWWSIDKKEKKVLKALKLKPKWKVRPFSSMKAMKELRNTFAHAKPQTFEMDEEVIAEVGELDGKRYDIGPKWENCMPEPVLAAYDDLKEVWKAMFEASGLTMFAAMDHGDGGITFIENVEDKTTA
;
A
#
# COMPACT_ATOMS: atom_id res chain seq x y z
N MET A 1 -51.17 -6.03 -13.45
CA MET A 1 -50.56 -5.51 -12.21
C MET A 1 -49.42 -6.43 -11.82
N ALA A 2 -48.25 -5.91 -11.43
CA ALA A 2 -47.11 -6.74 -11.03
C ALA A 2 -47.39 -7.36 -9.66
N LYS A 3 -47.42 -8.70 -9.57
CA LYS A 3 -47.62 -9.40 -8.30
C LYS A 3 -46.47 -9.08 -7.35
N ARG A 4 -46.78 -8.57 -6.16
CA ARG A 4 -45.79 -8.30 -5.11
C ARG A 4 -45.50 -9.59 -4.34
N ILE A 5 -44.25 -9.78 -3.96
CA ILE A 5 -43.82 -10.93 -3.17
C ILE A 5 -43.08 -10.46 -1.92
N ARG A 6 -43.18 -11.24 -0.84
CA ARG A 6 -42.28 -11.20 0.29
C ARG A 6 -41.24 -12.30 0.06
N ALA A 7 -39.97 -11.92 0.13
CA ALA A 7 -38.86 -12.86 0.03
C ALA A 7 -37.80 -12.48 1.08
N ARG A 8 -37.04 -13.49 1.54
CA ARG A 8 -35.83 -13.27 2.32
C ARG A 8 -34.65 -13.19 1.37
N VAL A 9 -33.87 -12.13 1.47
CA VAL A 9 -32.59 -11.98 0.76
C VAL A 9 -31.48 -12.17 1.78
N GLN A 10 -30.48 -12.98 1.45
CA GLN A 10 -29.28 -13.15 2.24
C GLN A 10 -28.08 -12.98 1.31
N GLU A 11 -27.15 -12.11 1.69
CA GLU A 11 -25.92 -11.87 0.96
C GLU A 11 -24.75 -11.84 1.94
N THR A 12 -23.63 -12.40 1.52
CA THR A 12 -22.34 -12.34 2.21
C THR A 12 -21.31 -11.81 1.24
N ARG A 13 -20.49 -10.86 1.69
CA ARG A 13 -19.37 -10.33 0.90
C ARG A 13 -18.09 -10.39 1.71
N HIS A 14 -17.07 -10.97 1.10
CA HIS A 14 -15.69 -10.99 1.56
C HIS A 14 -14.93 -9.91 0.80
N VAL A 15 -14.54 -8.86 1.52
CA VAL A 15 -13.77 -7.74 0.98
C VAL A 15 -12.30 -7.91 1.35
N ARG A 16 -11.42 -7.56 0.42
CA ARG A 16 -9.96 -7.67 0.50
C ARG A 16 -9.34 -6.32 0.18
N PRO A 17 -9.31 -5.38 1.15
CA PRO A 17 -8.91 -3.99 0.91
C PRO A 17 -7.50 -3.80 0.35
N HIS A 18 -6.63 -4.80 0.48
CA HIS A 18 -5.30 -4.76 -0.13
C HIS A 18 -5.36 -4.69 -1.66
N ASN A 19 -6.42 -5.20 -2.29
CA ASN A 19 -6.62 -5.12 -3.75
C ASN A 19 -6.81 -3.66 -4.20
N ASP A 20 -7.60 -2.88 -3.47
CA ASP A 20 -7.82 -1.47 -3.79
C ASP A 20 -6.56 -0.63 -3.58
N LEU A 21 -5.81 -0.91 -2.50
CA LEU A 21 -4.57 -0.19 -2.18
C LEU A 21 -3.45 -0.50 -3.18
N ASP A 22 -3.28 -1.76 -3.58
CA ASP A 22 -2.35 -2.12 -4.67
C ASP A 22 -2.82 -1.54 -6.01
N GLY A 23 -4.13 -1.57 -6.30
CA GLY A 23 -4.70 -0.94 -7.48
C GLY A 23 -4.42 0.58 -7.56
N ALA A 24 -4.49 1.28 -6.42
CA ALA A 24 -4.11 2.69 -6.34
C ALA A 24 -2.61 2.90 -6.61
N ALA A 25 -1.74 2.07 -6.03
CA ALA A 25 -0.30 2.10 -6.30
C ALA A 25 0.02 1.83 -7.78
N PHE A 26 -0.65 0.84 -8.39
CA PHE A 26 -0.57 0.51 -9.80
C PHE A 26 -0.94 1.69 -10.72
N TYR A 27 -2.01 2.41 -10.38
CA TYR A 27 -2.43 3.57 -11.15
C TYR A 27 -1.42 4.72 -11.05
N LEU A 28 -0.92 4.99 -9.84
CA LEU A 28 0.03 6.08 -9.60
C LEU A 28 1.40 5.82 -10.26
N GLN A 29 1.92 4.60 -10.21
CA GLN A 29 3.16 4.27 -10.92
C GLN A 29 3.00 4.41 -12.44
N LYS A 30 1.79 4.14 -12.97
CA LYS A 30 1.49 4.34 -14.39
C LYS A 30 1.54 5.83 -14.75
N ILE A 31 0.95 6.71 -13.93
CA ILE A 31 1.03 8.17 -14.12
C ILE A 31 2.50 8.62 -14.18
N ILE A 32 3.33 8.16 -13.24
CA ILE A 32 4.76 8.50 -13.20
C ILE A 32 5.45 8.05 -14.50
N ARG A 33 5.23 6.80 -14.94
CA ARG A 33 5.82 6.28 -16.18
C ARG A 33 5.37 7.06 -17.41
N ASP A 34 4.09 7.38 -17.52
CA ASP A 34 3.52 8.14 -18.63
C ASP A 34 4.13 9.56 -18.68
N LYS A 35 4.30 10.22 -17.52
CA LYS A 35 4.95 11.53 -17.43
C LYS A 35 6.43 11.47 -17.82
N LEU A 36 7.17 10.48 -17.35
CA LEU A 36 8.57 10.28 -17.74
C LEU A 36 8.72 10.09 -19.26
N ALA A 37 7.86 9.25 -19.86
CA ALA A 37 7.85 9.01 -21.31
C ALA A 37 7.54 10.28 -22.10
N ALA A 38 6.61 11.11 -21.60
CA ALA A 38 6.26 12.40 -22.18
C ALA A 38 7.27 13.52 -21.85
N LYS A 39 8.35 13.24 -21.10
CA LYS A 39 9.27 14.25 -20.54
C LYS A 39 8.56 15.37 -19.76
N ASN A 40 7.41 15.04 -19.16
CA ASN A 40 6.62 15.96 -18.35
C ASN A 40 7.11 15.90 -16.89
N GLN A 41 7.56 17.04 -16.37
CA GLN A 41 8.03 17.19 -14.99
C GLN A 41 6.95 17.79 -14.06
N ASP A 42 5.81 18.22 -14.61
CA ASP A 42 4.76 18.87 -13.82
C ASP A 42 4.26 17.94 -12.71
N ALA A 43 4.28 18.45 -11.47
CA ALA A 43 3.86 17.75 -10.25
C ALA A 43 4.45 16.34 -10.03
N LEU A 44 5.52 15.97 -10.74
CA LEU A 44 6.07 14.60 -10.74
C LEU A 44 6.49 14.14 -9.33
N PHE A 45 7.02 15.06 -8.54
CA PHE A 45 7.36 14.81 -7.14
C PHE A 45 6.14 14.40 -6.30
N TYR A 46 5.00 15.07 -6.47
CA TYR A 46 3.78 14.75 -5.73
C TYR A 46 3.19 13.40 -6.16
N ASP A 47 3.29 13.05 -7.44
CA ASP A 47 2.91 11.71 -7.91
C ASP A 47 3.80 10.63 -7.27
N CYS A 48 5.10 10.88 -7.17
CA CYS A 48 6.04 9.98 -6.49
C CYS A 48 5.70 9.84 -5.00
N MET A 49 5.38 10.93 -4.30
CA MET A 49 4.95 10.91 -2.90
C MET A 49 3.68 10.09 -2.69
N ALA A 50 2.67 10.32 -3.53
CA ALA A 50 1.42 9.59 -3.48
C ALA A 50 1.64 8.10 -3.74
N CYS A 51 2.41 7.76 -4.78
CA CYS A 51 2.72 6.38 -5.15
C CYS A 51 3.47 5.66 -4.01
N SER A 52 4.52 6.28 -3.46
CA SER A 52 5.28 5.72 -2.34
C SER A 52 4.41 5.42 -1.12
N THR A 53 3.50 6.34 -0.80
CA THR A 53 2.57 6.19 0.32
C THR A 53 1.59 5.04 0.08
N MET A 54 1.05 4.92 -1.14
CA MET A 54 0.16 3.81 -1.50
C MET A 54 0.88 2.46 -1.52
N ILE A 55 2.15 2.41 -1.94
CA ILE A 55 2.97 1.19 -1.85
C ILE A 55 3.11 0.75 -0.39
N ALA A 56 3.40 1.69 0.52
CA ALA A 56 3.53 1.39 1.95
C ALA A 56 2.20 0.87 2.54
N PHE A 57 1.07 1.49 2.18
CA PHE A 57 -0.25 1.03 2.63
C PHE A 57 -0.63 -0.33 2.04
N ALA A 58 -0.34 -0.59 0.77
CA ALA A 58 -0.57 -1.89 0.15
C ALA A 58 0.25 -2.97 0.85
N PHE A 59 1.53 -2.72 1.14
CA PHE A 59 2.37 -3.66 1.90
C PHE A 59 1.81 -3.94 3.30
N GLU A 60 1.37 -2.91 4.04
CA GLU A 60 0.73 -3.12 5.34
C GLU A 60 -0.58 -3.91 5.23
N ALA A 61 -1.37 -3.64 4.19
CA ALA A 61 -2.61 -4.36 3.94
C ALA A 61 -2.36 -5.84 3.56
N TYR A 62 -1.25 -6.15 2.87
CA TYR A 62 -0.80 -7.52 2.68
C TYR A 62 -0.48 -8.20 4.01
N LEU A 63 0.24 -7.51 4.90
CA LEU A 63 0.50 -8.05 6.25
C LEU A 63 -0.80 -8.29 7.01
N ASN A 64 -1.79 -7.40 6.91
CA ASN A 64 -3.10 -7.61 7.53
C ASN A 64 -3.83 -8.81 6.94
N PHE A 65 -3.80 -8.99 5.61
CA PHE A 65 -4.41 -10.14 4.95
C PHE A 65 -3.80 -11.46 5.42
N PHE A 66 -2.47 -11.62 5.27
CA PHE A 66 -1.80 -12.85 5.72
C PHE A 66 -1.88 -13.03 7.24
N GLY A 67 -1.89 -11.94 7.99
CA GLY A 67 -2.07 -11.96 9.44
C GLY A 67 -3.41 -12.55 9.84
N ALA A 68 -4.50 -12.05 9.24
CA ALA A 68 -5.86 -12.54 9.51
C ALA A 68 -6.05 -14.01 9.11
N GLU A 69 -5.40 -14.45 8.03
CA GLU A 69 -5.54 -15.83 7.52
C GLU A 69 -4.63 -16.84 8.24
N LEU A 70 -3.44 -16.43 8.72
CA LEU A 70 -2.38 -17.36 9.16
C LEU A 70 -1.94 -17.21 10.62
N VAL A 71 -2.29 -16.11 11.29
CA VAL A 71 -1.80 -15.81 12.64
C VAL A 71 -2.97 -15.85 13.63
N GLU A 72 -2.88 -16.75 14.60
CA GLU A 72 -3.85 -16.84 15.69
C GLU A 72 -3.89 -15.54 16.52
N SER A 73 -5.10 -15.11 16.88
CA SER A 73 -5.34 -13.87 17.62
C SER A 73 -4.71 -12.64 16.94
N TRP A 74 -4.90 -12.52 15.62
CA TRP A 74 -4.47 -11.35 14.86
C TRP A 74 -5.11 -10.07 15.37
N ASP A 75 -4.31 -9.01 15.47
CA ASP A 75 -4.73 -7.67 15.86
C ASP A 75 -4.16 -6.68 14.84
N ASP A 76 -5.07 -6.08 14.08
CA ASP A 76 -4.80 -5.15 12.99
C ASP A 76 -4.32 -3.78 13.49
N TRP A 77 -4.39 -3.49 14.79
CA TRP A 77 -3.84 -2.28 15.40
C TRP A 77 -2.37 -2.39 15.82
N TRP A 78 -1.75 -3.56 15.65
CA TRP A 78 -0.32 -3.70 15.90
C TRP A 78 0.52 -2.77 15.02
N SER A 79 1.67 -2.36 15.55
CA SER A 79 2.65 -1.66 14.72
C SER A 79 3.06 -2.52 13.53
N ILE A 80 3.35 -1.88 12.41
CA ILE A 80 3.77 -2.55 11.18
C ILE A 80 4.97 -3.48 11.40
N ASP A 81 5.95 -3.11 12.24
CA ASP A 81 7.10 -3.97 12.58
C ASP A 81 6.67 -5.27 13.30
N LYS A 82 5.66 -5.17 14.18
CA LYS A 82 5.11 -6.33 14.89
C LYS A 82 4.32 -7.21 13.92
N LYS A 83 3.56 -6.61 13.00
CA LYS A 83 2.86 -7.32 11.91
C LYS A 83 3.85 -8.08 11.02
N GLU A 84 4.87 -7.41 10.51
CA GLU A 84 5.97 -8.00 9.72
C GLU A 84 6.53 -9.23 10.41
N LYS A 85 6.97 -9.09 11.68
CA LYS A 85 7.57 -10.18 12.44
C LYS A 85 6.64 -11.39 12.59
N LYS A 86 5.36 -11.15 12.87
CA LYS A 86 4.36 -12.22 13.09
C LYS A 86 4.03 -12.94 11.79
N VAL A 87 3.73 -12.20 10.73
CA VAL A 87 3.38 -12.73 9.41
C VAL A 87 4.55 -13.49 8.79
N LEU A 88 5.74 -12.90 8.76
CA LEU A 88 6.92 -13.56 8.18
C LEU A 88 7.32 -14.82 8.95
N LYS A 89 7.12 -14.83 10.28
CA LYS A 89 7.28 -16.04 11.08
C LYS A 89 6.27 -17.13 10.67
N ALA A 90 4.99 -16.78 10.51
CA ALA A 90 3.95 -17.72 10.07
C ALA A 90 4.24 -18.28 8.67
N LEU A 91 4.71 -17.43 7.76
CA LEU A 91 5.12 -17.79 6.40
C LEU A 91 6.50 -18.49 6.33
N LYS A 92 7.21 -18.62 7.45
CA LYS A 92 8.58 -19.15 7.52
C LYS A 92 9.57 -18.43 6.59
N LEU A 93 9.32 -17.16 6.28
CA LEU A 93 10.17 -16.33 5.44
C LEU A 93 11.25 -15.62 6.28
N LYS A 94 12.46 -15.54 5.74
CA LYS A 94 13.61 -14.83 6.34
C LYS A 94 14.01 -13.66 5.44
N PRO A 95 13.33 -12.51 5.52
CA PRO A 95 13.65 -11.39 4.66
C PRO A 95 15.04 -10.82 4.97
N LYS A 96 15.72 -10.35 3.93
CA LYS A 96 16.97 -9.60 4.06
C LYS A 96 16.68 -8.11 3.88
N TRP A 97 16.50 -7.38 4.97
CA TRP A 97 16.08 -5.96 4.97
C TRP A 97 17.06 -4.94 4.37
N LYS A 98 18.26 -5.38 4.00
CA LYS A 98 19.28 -4.54 3.34
C LYS A 98 19.40 -4.79 1.84
N VAL A 99 18.58 -5.69 1.28
CA VAL A 99 18.59 -6.00 -0.16
C VAL A 99 17.15 -6.05 -0.67
N ARG A 100 17.00 -5.78 -1.98
CA ARG A 100 15.72 -5.88 -2.66
C ARG A 100 15.20 -7.34 -2.62
N PRO A 101 13.87 -7.54 -2.53
CA PRO A 101 12.83 -6.49 -2.56
C PRO A 101 12.50 -5.88 -1.19
N PHE A 102 12.92 -6.49 -0.07
CA PHE A 102 12.54 -6.06 1.29
C PHE A 102 13.15 -4.72 1.71
N SER A 103 14.31 -4.33 1.18
CA SER A 103 14.87 -3.00 1.44
C SER A 103 13.96 -1.88 0.93
N SER A 104 13.26 -2.11 -0.18
CA SER A 104 12.33 -1.14 -0.75
C SER A 104 11.07 -1.00 0.10
N MET A 105 10.53 -2.11 0.61
CA MET A 105 9.40 -2.06 1.55
C MET A 105 9.76 -1.34 2.84
N LYS A 106 10.99 -1.56 3.35
CA LYS A 106 11.52 -0.81 4.49
C LYS A 106 11.57 0.70 4.18
N ALA A 107 12.11 1.09 3.03
CA ALA A 107 12.19 2.50 2.64
C ALA A 107 10.81 3.15 2.50
N MET A 108 9.84 2.48 1.86
CA MET A 108 8.47 2.99 1.70
C MET A 108 7.76 3.14 3.05
N LYS A 109 7.95 2.18 3.96
CA LYS A 109 7.45 2.27 5.35
C LYS A 109 8.02 3.49 6.08
N GLU A 110 9.34 3.67 6.01
CA GLU A 110 10.01 4.80 6.67
C GLU A 110 9.51 6.14 6.11
N LEU A 111 9.38 6.25 4.78
CA LEU A 111 8.85 7.43 4.11
C LEU A 111 7.40 7.72 4.49
N ARG A 112 6.53 6.71 4.51
CA ARG A 112 5.14 6.85 4.99
C ARG A 112 5.08 7.36 6.42
N ASN A 113 5.93 6.83 7.31
CA ASN A 113 5.97 7.28 8.70
C ASN A 113 6.43 8.73 8.82
N THR A 114 7.40 9.13 8.00
CA THR A 114 7.81 10.53 7.89
C THR A 114 6.65 11.45 7.50
N PHE A 115 5.82 11.07 6.52
CA PHE A 115 4.65 11.87 6.15
C PHE A 115 3.54 11.85 7.21
N ALA A 116 3.24 10.69 7.78
CA ALA A 116 2.20 10.56 8.81
C ALA A 116 2.52 11.32 10.11
N HIS A 117 3.80 11.55 10.38
CA HIS A 117 4.28 12.27 11.56
C HIS A 117 4.98 13.59 11.20
N ALA A 118 4.70 14.15 10.02
CA ALA A 118 5.30 15.39 9.55
C ALA A 118 5.06 16.51 10.57
N LYS A 119 6.14 17.21 10.90
CA LYS A 119 6.16 18.41 11.76
C LYS A 119 7.03 19.45 11.04
N PRO A 120 6.82 20.75 11.28
CA PRO A 120 7.77 21.77 10.85
C PRO A 120 9.19 21.42 11.34
N GLN A 121 10.19 21.53 10.45
CA GLN A 121 11.60 21.23 10.75
C GLN A 121 12.46 22.43 10.32
N THR A 122 13.49 22.72 11.11
CA THR A 122 14.56 23.65 10.76
C THR A 122 15.83 22.83 10.61
N PHE A 123 16.57 23.02 9.51
CA PHE A 123 17.84 22.36 9.25
C PHE A 123 18.95 23.42 9.30
N GLU A 124 19.96 23.17 10.13
CA GLU A 124 21.14 24.01 10.29
C GLU A 124 22.38 23.14 10.04
N MET A 125 23.39 23.69 9.39
CA MET A 125 24.65 23.02 9.13
C MET A 125 25.79 23.96 9.48
N ASP A 126 26.71 23.47 10.31
CA ASP A 126 27.95 24.14 10.70
C ASP A 126 29.08 23.12 10.53
N GLU A 127 29.76 23.19 9.39
CA GLU A 127 30.86 22.28 9.03
C GLU A 127 32.07 23.07 8.56
N GLU A 128 33.24 22.75 9.12
CA GLU A 128 34.52 23.22 8.59
C GLU A 128 34.88 22.41 7.33
N VAL A 129 34.93 23.09 6.19
CA VAL A 129 35.31 22.51 4.91
C VAL A 129 36.65 23.08 4.43
N ILE A 130 37.57 22.19 4.06
CA ILE A 130 38.80 22.54 3.35
C ILE A 130 38.47 22.51 1.86
N ALA A 131 38.63 23.64 1.17
CA ALA A 131 38.32 23.78 -0.25
C ALA A 131 39.28 24.79 -0.91
N GLU A 132 39.46 24.70 -2.22
CA GLU A 132 40.24 25.70 -2.97
C GLU A 132 39.50 27.05 -3.06
N VAL A 133 40.25 28.13 -3.35
CA VAL A 133 39.68 29.47 -3.53
C VAL A 133 38.66 29.45 -4.67
N GLY A 134 37.40 29.78 -4.35
CA GLY A 134 36.28 29.80 -5.30
C GLY A 134 35.53 28.47 -5.45
N GLU A 135 36.00 27.36 -4.87
CA GLU A 135 35.31 26.06 -4.94
C GLU A 135 33.97 26.06 -4.19
N LEU A 136 33.86 26.91 -3.17
CA LEU A 136 32.64 27.06 -2.37
C LEU A 136 31.64 28.04 -2.99
N ASP A 137 32.03 28.82 -3.99
CA ASP A 137 31.18 29.86 -4.58
C ASP A 137 29.99 29.22 -5.31
N GLY A 138 28.79 29.46 -4.79
CA GLY A 138 27.55 28.91 -5.33
C GLY A 138 27.27 27.45 -4.97
N LYS A 139 28.12 26.79 -4.16
CA LYS A 139 27.85 25.43 -3.66
C LYS A 139 26.69 25.45 -2.66
N ARG A 140 25.65 24.67 -2.94
CA ARG A 140 24.54 24.40 -2.00
C ARG A 140 24.75 23.04 -1.36
N TYR A 141 24.70 22.99 -0.04
CA TYR A 141 24.73 21.74 0.72
C TYR A 141 23.32 21.18 0.84
N ASP A 142 23.19 19.87 0.61
CA ASP A 142 21.94 19.17 0.79
C ASP A 142 21.69 18.91 2.28
N ILE A 143 21.09 19.89 2.94
CA ILE A 143 20.60 19.79 4.33
C ILE A 143 19.10 19.49 4.35
N GLY A 144 18.54 19.13 3.20
CA GLY A 144 17.12 18.96 2.99
C GLY A 144 16.55 17.77 3.76
N PRO A 145 15.23 17.76 3.97
CA PRO A 145 14.58 16.64 4.60
C PRO A 145 14.70 15.35 3.77
N LYS A 146 14.86 14.21 4.45
CA LYS A 146 15.04 12.89 3.82
C LYS A 146 14.00 12.52 2.76
N TRP A 147 12.78 13.05 2.85
CA TRP A 147 11.69 12.74 1.92
C TRP A 147 11.81 13.42 0.55
N GLU A 148 12.73 14.38 0.38
CA GLU A 148 13.03 14.95 -0.95
C GLU A 148 13.62 13.90 -1.92
N ASN A 149 14.10 12.77 -1.40
CA ASN A 149 14.53 11.61 -2.19
C ASN A 149 13.37 10.81 -2.81
N CYS A 150 12.13 11.28 -2.72
CA CYS A 150 10.95 10.67 -3.34
C CYS A 150 10.96 10.86 -4.87
N MET A 151 11.86 10.14 -5.53
CA MET A 151 12.16 10.28 -6.96
C MET A 151 11.56 9.14 -7.79
N PRO A 152 11.31 9.35 -9.10
CA PRO A 152 10.63 8.35 -9.92
C PRO A 152 11.29 6.96 -9.93
N GLU A 153 12.61 6.90 -10.09
CA GLU A 153 13.34 5.63 -10.21
C GLU A 153 13.20 4.71 -8.97
N PRO A 154 13.49 5.16 -7.74
CA PRO A 154 13.31 4.32 -6.56
C PRO A 154 11.85 3.97 -6.28
N VAL A 155 10.89 4.85 -6.61
CA VAL A 155 9.46 4.60 -6.39
C VAL A 155 8.93 3.54 -7.35
N LEU A 156 9.29 3.62 -8.63
CA LEU A 156 8.93 2.61 -9.63
C LEU A 156 9.57 1.25 -9.30
N ALA A 157 10.83 1.26 -8.85
CA ALA A 157 11.50 0.06 -8.38
C ALA A 157 10.80 -0.54 -7.14
N ALA A 158 10.35 0.28 -6.20
CA ALA A 158 9.62 -0.18 -5.03
C ALA A 158 8.27 -0.80 -5.38
N TYR A 159 7.57 -0.33 -6.41
CA TYR A 159 6.34 -0.96 -6.89
C TYR A 159 6.61 -2.34 -7.50
N ASP A 160 7.69 -2.49 -8.26
CA ASP A 160 8.10 -3.79 -8.79
C ASP A 160 8.45 -4.77 -7.65
N ASP A 161 9.17 -4.29 -6.64
CA ASP A 161 9.51 -5.05 -5.43
C ASP A 161 8.28 -5.41 -4.58
N LEU A 162 7.25 -4.56 -4.52
CA LEU A 162 5.99 -4.86 -3.84
C LEU A 162 5.33 -6.13 -4.42
N LYS A 163 5.32 -6.26 -5.75
CA LYS A 163 4.79 -7.45 -6.44
C LYS A 163 5.62 -8.70 -6.13
N GLU A 164 6.94 -8.57 -6.08
CA GLU A 164 7.82 -9.69 -5.72
C GLU A 164 7.61 -10.14 -4.28
N VAL A 165 7.44 -9.19 -3.34
CA VAL A 165 7.13 -9.48 -1.94
C VAL A 165 5.78 -10.16 -1.82
N TRP A 166 4.74 -9.64 -2.47
CA TRP A 166 3.43 -10.28 -2.51
C TRP A 166 3.52 -11.72 -3.01
N LYS A 167 4.19 -11.93 -4.15
CA LYS A 167 4.38 -13.26 -4.73
C LYS A 167 5.09 -14.21 -3.75
N ALA A 168 6.19 -13.78 -3.15
CA ALA A 168 6.94 -14.60 -2.20
C ALA A 168 6.11 -14.95 -0.95
N MET A 169 5.33 -14.00 -0.43
CA MET A 169 4.44 -14.24 0.71
C MET A 169 3.29 -15.18 0.34
N PHE A 170 2.70 -14.99 -0.83
CA PHE A 170 1.59 -15.79 -1.32
C PHE A 170 2.02 -17.25 -1.57
N GLU A 171 3.14 -17.47 -2.26
CA GLU A 171 3.73 -18.80 -2.48
C GLU A 171 4.04 -19.52 -1.15
N ALA A 172 4.56 -18.79 -0.16
CA ALA A 172 4.86 -19.36 1.15
C ALA A 172 3.61 -19.65 2.02
N SER A 173 2.46 -19.05 1.69
CA SER A 173 1.24 -19.15 2.49
C SER A 173 0.46 -20.45 2.26
N GLY A 174 0.56 -21.04 1.06
CA GLY A 174 -0.29 -22.16 0.63
C GLY A 174 -1.77 -21.80 0.41
N LEU A 175 -2.13 -20.51 0.43
CA LEU A 175 -3.49 -20.03 0.16
C LEU A 175 -3.82 -20.14 -1.33
N THR A 176 -5.12 -20.22 -1.63
CA THR A 176 -5.63 -20.19 -3.01
C THR A 176 -5.85 -18.75 -3.46
N MET A 177 -5.77 -18.49 -4.78
CA MET A 177 -6.00 -17.15 -5.33
C MET A 177 -7.39 -16.61 -4.94
N PHE A 178 -8.38 -17.50 -4.88
CA PHE A 178 -9.74 -17.16 -4.47
C PHE A 178 -9.80 -16.54 -3.07
N ALA A 179 -8.94 -16.97 -2.14
CA ALA A 179 -8.88 -16.41 -0.79
C ALA A 179 -8.44 -14.93 -0.76
N ALA A 180 -7.64 -14.50 -1.74
CA ALA A 180 -7.14 -13.13 -1.87
C ALA A 180 -8.07 -12.22 -2.70
N MET A 181 -9.08 -12.76 -3.37
CA MET A 181 -10.01 -11.98 -4.19
C MET A 181 -11.24 -11.54 -3.37
N ASP A 182 -11.79 -10.38 -3.75
CA ASP A 182 -13.15 -10.02 -3.37
C ASP A 182 -14.13 -11.07 -3.92
N HIS A 183 -14.99 -11.59 -3.05
CA HIS A 183 -16.00 -12.57 -3.43
C HIS A 183 -17.22 -12.49 -2.53
N GLY A 184 -18.30 -13.18 -2.88
CA GLY A 184 -19.51 -13.21 -2.08
C GLY A 184 -20.44 -14.32 -2.52
N ASP A 185 -21.40 -14.61 -1.67
CA ASP A 185 -22.46 -15.58 -1.92
C ASP A 185 -23.81 -14.95 -1.58
N GLY A 186 -24.85 -15.32 -2.33
CA GLY A 186 -26.17 -14.72 -2.21
C GLY A 186 -27.29 -15.70 -2.52
N GLY A 187 -28.44 -15.48 -1.88
CA GLY A 187 -29.64 -16.28 -2.08
C GLY A 187 -30.91 -15.48 -1.84
N ILE A 188 -31.94 -15.78 -2.64
CA ILE A 188 -33.28 -15.26 -2.47
C ILE A 188 -34.21 -16.44 -2.18
N THR A 189 -34.86 -16.41 -1.02
CA THR A 189 -35.88 -17.38 -0.63
C THR A 189 -37.24 -16.72 -0.70
N PHE A 190 -38.10 -17.18 -1.62
CA PHE A 190 -39.49 -16.78 -1.66
C PHE A 190 -40.20 -17.16 -0.35
N ILE A 191 -41.02 -16.25 0.18
CA ILE A 191 -41.84 -16.50 1.37
C ILE A 191 -43.31 -16.57 0.96
N GLU A 192 -43.87 -15.50 0.39
CA GLU A 192 -45.29 -15.45 0.02
C GLU A 192 -45.58 -14.37 -1.02
N ASN A 193 -46.77 -14.42 -1.65
CA ASN A 193 -47.30 -13.29 -2.41
C ASN A 193 -47.94 -12.30 -1.44
N VAL A 194 -47.80 -11.00 -1.71
CA VAL A 194 -48.41 -9.93 -0.92
C VAL A 194 -49.50 -9.28 -1.76
N GLU A 195 -50.74 -9.23 -1.24
CA GLU A 195 -51.84 -8.52 -1.89
C GLU A 195 -51.60 -7.01 -1.91
N ASP A 196 -52.05 -6.35 -2.99
CA ASP A 196 -51.92 -4.90 -3.09
C ASP A 196 -52.79 -4.21 -2.03
N LYS A 197 -52.24 -3.19 -1.36
CA LYS A 197 -53.02 -2.37 -0.42
C LYS A 197 -54.21 -1.77 -1.18
N THR A 198 -55.42 -2.19 -0.85
CA THR A 198 -56.65 -1.53 -1.29
C THR A 198 -56.59 -0.08 -0.81
N THR A 199 -56.38 0.86 -1.73
CA THR A 199 -56.51 2.30 -1.45
C THR A 199 -57.98 2.56 -1.11
N ALA A 200 -58.24 2.92 0.16
CA ALA A 200 -59.49 3.50 0.61
C ALA A 200 -59.52 5.01 0.29
#